data_AF-A0A1W1C5B4-F1
#
_entry.id   AF-A0A1W1C5B4-F1
#
_cell.length_a   1.000
_cell.length_b   1.000
_cell.length_c   1.000
_cell.angle_alpha   90.00
_cell.angle_beta   90.00
_cell.angle_gamma   90.00
#
_symmetry.space_group_name_H-M   'P 1'
#
loop_
_entity.id
_entity.type
_entity.pdbx_description
1 polymer ?
#
loop_
_entity_poly.entity_id
_entity_poly.type
_entity_poly.pdbx_seq_one_letter_code
_entity_poly.pdbx_strand_id
1 'polypeptide(L)'
;MHHIQDLAEEFIFFNDDFFIVSPLEKERFFKDGLPCDAFVSNAISSSEGVGHFVLNNLEILNRHFHKRDTFKSHFRKVFNLKYGFDGFVRNVALSLWPRFTGFVDPHMPQPFLKSTFEEVWEREKKILDQTSASKFRNCDDTNQYLFRYWQLAKGAFSPVSMKDTKYLTLSMQNLKSGEVTEAITSEKYAMICLNDNEAIGSQEDFEEAKRIIGDAFEKLLPEKSSFEL
;
A
#
# COMPACT_ATOMS: atom_id res chain seq x y z
N MET A 1 -9.33 -10.04 9.19
CA MET A 1 -8.05 -10.64 8.76
C MET A 1 -7.50 -11.63 9.77
N HIS A 2 -6.98 -11.20 10.93
CA HIS A 2 -6.31 -12.12 11.88
C HIS A 2 -7.17 -13.26 12.47
N HIS A 3 -8.50 -13.21 12.32
CA HIS A 3 -9.42 -14.30 12.69
C HIS A 3 -9.46 -15.47 11.68
N ILE A 4 -8.80 -15.35 10.52
CA ILE A 4 -8.67 -16.45 9.57
C ILE A 4 -7.83 -17.55 10.23
N GLN A 5 -8.43 -18.73 10.42
CA GLN A 5 -7.92 -19.80 11.28
C GLN A 5 -6.47 -20.19 10.97
N ASP A 6 -6.08 -20.20 9.70
CA ASP A 6 -4.76 -20.64 9.23
C ASP A 6 -3.93 -19.50 8.63
N LEU A 7 -4.24 -18.24 8.97
CA LEU A 7 -3.42 -17.11 8.53
C LEU A 7 -2.02 -17.20 9.14
N ALA A 8 -1.01 -17.24 8.28
CA ALA A 8 0.39 -17.25 8.67
C ALA A 8 0.78 -15.95 9.39
N GLU A 9 1.85 -16.00 10.19
CA GLU A 9 2.40 -14.80 10.84
C GLU A 9 2.83 -13.76 9.79
N GLU A 10 3.52 -14.18 8.74
CA GLU A 10 3.88 -13.36 7.59
C GLU A 10 2.85 -13.53 6.48
N PHE A 11 2.08 -12.48 6.16
CA PHE A 11 1.10 -12.52 5.07
C PHE A 11 1.06 -11.23 4.26
N ILE A 12 0.65 -11.34 2.99
CA ILE A 12 0.56 -10.19 2.08
C ILE A 12 -0.92 -9.85 1.91
N PHE A 13 -1.28 -8.61 2.22
CA PHE A 13 -2.57 -8.06 1.80
C PHE A 13 -2.49 -7.71 0.31
N PHE A 14 -3.22 -8.45 -0.51
CA PHE A 14 -3.19 -8.37 -1.96
C PHE A 14 -4.63 -8.16 -2.47
N ASN A 15 -4.91 -7.00 -3.07
CA ASN A 15 -6.22 -6.66 -3.61
C ASN A 15 -6.33 -6.99 -5.11
N ASP A 16 -7.53 -6.91 -5.69
CA ASP A 16 -7.85 -7.20 -7.08
C ASP A 16 -7.23 -6.23 -8.10
N ASP A 17 -6.91 -5.00 -7.70
CA ASP A 17 -6.25 -4.02 -8.59
C ASP A 17 -4.73 -4.22 -8.71
N PHE A 18 -4.15 -5.17 -7.97
CA PHE A 18 -2.70 -5.40 -7.93
C PHE A 18 -2.30 -6.52 -8.88
N PHE A 19 -1.21 -6.31 -9.62
CA PHE A 19 -0.67 -7.28 -10.56
C PHE A 19 0.82 -7.45 -10.35
N ILE A 20 1.27 -8.70 -10.30
CA ILE A 20 2.70 -9.06 -10.36
C ILE A 20 3.04 -9.23 -11.83
N VAL A 21 3.94 -8.38 -12.34
CA VAL A 21 4.30 -8.35 -13.77
C VAL A 21 5.76 -8.73 -14.05
N SER A 22 6.52 -9.05 -13.00
CA SER A 22 7.82 -9.73 -13.09
C SER A 22 7.97 -10.73 -11.95
N PRO A 23 8.83 -11.76 -12.06
CA PRO A 23 9.10 -12.71 -10.98
C PRO A 23 9.52 -12.02 -9.68
N LEU A 24 9.03 -12.53 -8.55
CA LEU A 24 9.30 -12.00 -7.21
C LEU A 24 9.79 -13.09 -6.28
N GLU A 25 10.79 -12.75 -5.48
CA GLU A 25 11.27 -13.58 -4.37
C GLU A 25 10.57 -13.21 -3.06
N LYS A 26 10.55 -14.13 -2.09
CA LYS A 26 9.94 -13.90 -0.77
C LYS A 26 10.51 -12.65 -0.08
N GLU A 27 11.80 -12.41 -0.25
CA GLU A 27 12.56 -11.29 0.31
C GLU A 27 12.05 -9.92 -0.16
N ARG A 28 11.25 -9.90 -1.23
CA ARG A 28 10.52 -8.70 -1.64
C ARG A 28 9.57 -8.21 -0.56
N PHE A 29 8.90 -9.14 0.11
CA PHE A 29 7.83 -8.87 1.06
C PHE A 29 8.29 -9.03 2.51
N PHE A 30 9.19 -9.99 2.78
CA PHE A 30 9.65 -10.28 4.13
C PHE A 30 11.15 -10.48 4.18
N LYS A 31 11.83 -9.75 5.06
CA LYS A 31 13.27 -9.90 5.30
C LYS A 31 13.54 -9.97 6.80
N ASP A 32 14.24 -11.03 7.22
CA ASP A 32 14.61 -11.29 8.61
C ASP A 32 13.40 -11.31 9.57
N GLY A 33 12.28 -11.91 9.12
CA GLY A 33 11.03 -11.95 9.90
C GLY A 33 10.23 -10.65 9.92
N LEU A 34 10.65 -9.64 9.15
CA LEU A 34 10.03 -8.32 9.14
C LEU A 34 9.41 -8.00 7.77
N PRO A 35 8.24 -7.34 7.73
CA PRO A 35 7.64 -6.87 6.48
C PRO A 35 8.53 -5.81 5.84
N CYS A 36 8.72 -5.91 4.52
CA CYS A 36 9.45 -4.93 3.72
C CYS A 36 8.55 -3.73 3.39
N ASP A 37 8.97 -2.52 3.76
CA ASP A 37 8.19 -1.30 3.53
C ASP A 37 9.09 -0.05 3.41
N ALA A 38 8.51 1.08 3.01
CA ALA A 38 9.14 2.37 2.90
C ALA A 38 8.55 3.37 3.91
N PHE A 39 9.36 3.73 4.91
CA PHE A 39 9.04 4.82 5.82
C PHE A 39 9.32 6.15 5.10
N VAL A 40 8.30 6.70 4.45
CA VAL A 40 8.38 8.05 3.84
C VAL A 40 7.28 8.90 4.43
N SER A 41 7.67 9.96 5.13
CA SER A 41 6.76 10.91 5.76
C SER A 41 5.99 11.66 4.68
N ASN A 42 4.74 11.95 4.97
CA ASN A 42 3.91 12.81 4.15
C ASN A 42 3.13 13.78 5.05
N ALA A 43 2.68 14.88 4.48
CA ALA A 43 1.69 15.74 5.12
C ALA A 43 0.35 15.48 4.43
N ILE A 44 -0.63 14.95 5.17
CA ILE A 44 -1.97 14.77 4.62
C ILE A 44 -2.51 16.14 4.21
N SER A 45 -3.00 16.21 2.97
CA SER A 45 -3.83 17.30 2.50
C SER A 45 -5.26 16.79 2.35
N SER A 46 -6.23 17.68 2.50
CA SER A 46 -7.63 17.34 2.28
C SER A 46 -7.82 16.81 0.86
N SER A 47 -8.42 15.64 0.74
CA SER A 47 -8.86 15.05 -0.53
C SER A 47 -10.20 14.36 -0.29
N GLU A 48 -11.03 14.31 -1.33
CA GLU A 48 -12.22 13.46 -1.30
C GLU A 48 -11.82 11.97 -1.16
N GLY A 49 -12.72 11.16 -0.61
CA GLY A 49 -12.51 9.72 -0.43
C GLY A 49 -11.70 9.36 0.82
N VAL A 50 -10.50 8.78 0.64
CA VAL A 50 -9.76 8.06 1.71
C VAL A 50 -9.18 8.96 2.82
N GLY A 51 -9.21 10.28 2.66
CA GLY A 51 -8.57 11.22 3.58
C GLY A 51 -9.03 11.10 5.04
N HIS A 52 -10.32 10.83 5.26
CA HIS A 52 -10.87 10.65 6.61
C HIS A 52 -10.29 9.41 7.31
N PHE A 53 -10.23 8.27 6.63
CA PHE A 53 -9.67 7.04 7.22
C PHE A 53 -8.20 7.21 7.58
N VAL A 54 -7.42 7.86 6.72
CA VAL A 54 -6.01 8.13 6.98
C VAL A 54 -5.86 9.04 8.20
N LEU A 55 -6.70 10.07 8.33
CA LEU A 55 -6.68 10.95 9.50
C LEU A 55 -7.04 10.20 10.79
N ASN A 56 -8.07 9.36 10.77
CA ASN A 56 -8.46 8.54 11.91
C ASN A 56 -7.33 7.58 12.33
N ASN A 57 -6.69 6.94 11.35
CA ASN A 57 -5.54 6.07 11.59
C ASN A 57 -4.37 6.85 12.22
N LEU A 58 -4.08 8.07 11.74
CA LEU A 58 -3.03 8.91 12.32
C LEU A 58 -3.38 9.40 13.72
N GLU A 59 -4.65 9.68 14.01
CA GLU A 59 -5.06 10.05 15.37
C GLU A 59 -4.71 8.91 16.33
N ILE A 60 -5.17 7.70 16.02
CA ILE A 60 -4.87 6.49 16.79
C ILE A 60 -3.35 6.31 16.94
N LEU A 61 -2.61 6.38 15.84
CA LEU A 61 -1.16 6.22 15.85
C LEU A 61 -0.47 7.22 16.79
N ASN A 62 -0.86 8.50 16.73
CA ASN A 62 -0.29 9.55 17.56
C ASN A 62 -0.69 9.46 19.05
N ARG A 63 -1.74 8.70 19.41
CA ARG A 63 -2.05 8.37 20.81
C ARG A 63 -1.10 7.32 21.38
N HIS A 64 -0.56 6.44 20.54
CA HIS A 64 0.28 5.32 20.97
C HIS A 64 1.78 5.52 20.78
N PHE A 65 2.19 6.38 19.84
CA PHE A 65 3.59 6.58 19.50
C PHE A 65 3.98 8.06 19.53
N HIS A 66 5.10 8.34 20.19
CA HIS A 66 5.78 9.62 20.07
C HIS A 66 6.76 9.59 18.90
N LYS A 67 6.45 10.35 17.85
CA LYS A 67 7.25 10.40 16.62
C LYS A 67 8.74 10.64 16.86
N ARG A 68 9.09 11.53 17.79
CA ARG A 68 10.50 11.82 18.11
C ARG A 68 11.23 10.59 18.62
N ASP A 69 10.55 9.74 19.40
CA ASP A 69 11.15 8.52 19.95
C ASP A 69 11.27 7.45 18.86
N THR A 70 10.28 7.31 17.97
CA THR A 70 10.38 6.47 16.76
C THR A 70 11.57 6.90 15.90
N PHE A 71 11.71 8.20 15.59
CA PHE A 71 12.78 8.71 14.73
C PHE A 71 14.16 8.50 15.35
N LYS A 72 14.29 8.66 16.67
CA LYS A 72 15.55 8.39 17.39
C LYS A 72 15.87 6.90 17.42
N SER A 73 14.91 6.06 17.79
CA SER A 73 15.10 4.61 17.98
C SER A 73 15.31 3.87 16.65
N HIS A 74 14.76 4.40 15.56
CA HIS A 74 14.81 3.78 14.24
C HIS A 74 15.45 4.68 13.18
N PHE A 75 16.41 5.54 13.58
CA PHE A 75 17.03 6.55 12.73
C PHE A 75 17.47 6.03 11.35
N ARG A 76 18.16 4.88 11.31
CA ARG A 76 18.66 4.27 10.04
C ARG A 76 17.54 3.72 9.15
N LYS A 77 16.38 3.39 9.73
CA LYS A 77 15.19 2.97 8.97
C LYS A 77 14.41 4.17 8.46
N VAL A 78 14.32 5.25 9.24
CA VAL A 78 13.65 6.49 8.84
C VAL A 78 14.46 7.23 7.76
N PHE A 79 15.76 7.43 7.96
CA PHE A 79 16.62 8.13 7.00
C PHE A 79 17.39 7.13 6.14
N ASN A 80 16.68 6.48 5.22
CA ASN A 80 17.23 5.42 4.37
C ASN A 80 17.27 5.84 2.89
N LEU A 81 18.41 5.59 2.22
CA LEU A 81 18.60 5.96 0.81
C LEU A 81 17.75 5.14 -0.16
N LYS A 82 17.24 3.97 0.25
CA LYS A 82 16.34 3.15 -0.59
C LYS A 82 15.06 3.86 -0.98
N TYR A 83 14.64 4.85 -0.20
CA TYR A 83 13.44 5.66 -0.46
C TYR A 83 13.66 6.71 -1.56
N GLY A 84 14.88 6.82 -2.09
CA GLY A 84 15.25 7.85 -3.05
C GLY A 84 15.42 9.22 -2.41
N PHE A 85 15.83 10.19 -3.23
CA PHE A 85 16.11 11.55 -2.77
C PHE A 85 14.85 12.25 -2.24
N ASP A 86 13.72 12.14 -2.95
CA ASP A 86 12.43 12.70 -2.51
C ASP A 86 12.01 12.15 -1.14
N GLY A 87 12.03 10.82 -0.95
CA GLY A 87 11.66 10.22 0.32
C GLY A 87 12.56 10.65 1.49
N PHE A 88 13.87 10.76 1.24
CA PHE A 88 14.82 11.28 2.23
C PHE A 88 14.52 12.73 2.61
N VAL A 89 14.32 13.60 1.61
CA VAL A 89 14.01 15.03 1.84
C VAL A 89 12.70 15.19 2.60
N ARG A 90 11.65 14.43 2.26
CA ARG A 90 10.37 14.44 2.98
C ARG A 90 10.53 14.08 4.45
N ASN A 91 11.30 13.04 4.75
CA ASN A 91 11.58 12.64 6.13
C ASN A 91 12.33 13.72 6.90
N VAL A 92 13.31 14.37 6.28
CA VAL A 92 14.05 15.49 6.90
C VAL A 92 13.11 16.68 7.14
N ALA A 93 12.40 17.12 6.10
CA ALA A 93 11.51 18.28 6.17
C ALA A 93 10.44 18.10 7.26
N LEU A 94 9.80 16.95 7.32
CA LEU A 94 8.74 16.69 8.28
C LEU A 94 9.26 16.27 9.65
N SER A 95 10.55 15.96 9.84
CA SER A 95 11.09 15.55 11.15
C SER A 95 10.88 16.58 12.26
N LEU A 96 10.77 17.87 11.91
CA LEU A 96 10.55 18.98 12.86
C LEU A 96 9.15 18.94 13.49
N TRP A 97 8.16 18.35 12.83
CA TRP A 97 6.80 18.25 13.35
C TRP A 97 6.74 17.24 14.49
N PRO A 98 6.13 17.58 15.64
CA PRO A 98 6.16 16.75 16.85
C PRO A 98 5.35 15.45 16.72
N ARG A 99 4.39 15.41 15.79
CA ARG A 99 3.47 14.28 15.54
C ARG A 99 3.65 13.72 14.14
N PHE A 100 3.23 12.48 13.93
CA PHE A 100 3.12 11.90 12.59
C PHE A 100 2.06 12.68 11.80
N THR A 101 2.46 13.19 10.64
CA THR A 101 1.63 14.01 9.75
C THR A 101 1.02 13.22 8.60
N GLY A 102 1.43 11.95 8.44
CA GLY A 102 1.10 11.09 7.31
C GLY A 102 2.31 10.30 6.84
N PHE A 103 2.03 9.32 5.99
CA PHE A 103 3.02 8.56 5.26
C PHE A 103 2.68 8.59 3.77
N VAL A 104 3.66 8.34 2.91
CA VAL A 104 3.36 8.00 1.51
C VAL A 104 2.83 6.58 1.51
N ASP A 105 1.65 6.38 0.92
CA ASP A 105 1.03 5.09 0.69
C ASP A 105 1.26 4.67 -0.77
N PRO A 106 2.12 3.68 -1.05
CA PRO A 106 2.44 3.28 -2.41
C PRO A 106 1.27 2.63 -3.16
N HIS A 107 0.22 2.22 -2.43
CA HIS A 107 -0.94 1.49 -2.96
C HIS A 107 -0.54 0.25 -3.77
N MET A 108 0.24 -0.62 -3.10
CA MET A 108 0.80 -1.87 -3.61
C MET A 108 0.49 -3.02 -2.65
N PRO A 109 0.70 -4.29 -3.02
CA PRO A 109 0.59 -5.41 -2.09
C PRO A 109 1.40 -5.16 -0.82
N GLN A 110 0.73 -5.23 0.33
CA GLN A 110 1.30 -4.78 1.59
C GLN A 110 1.61 -5.98 2.49
N PRO A 111 2.89 -6.23 2.84
CA PRO A 111 3.23 -7.26 3.81
C PRO A 111 2.86 -6.82 5.23
N PHE A 112 2.29 -7.77 5.98
CA PHE A 112 1.84 -7.60 7.35
C PHE A 112 2.27 -8.76 8.22
N LEU A 113 2.39 -8.46 9.51
CA LEU A 113 2.50 -9.44 10.59
C LEU A 113 1.13 -9.66 11.22
N LYS A 114 0.74 -10.92 11.43
CA LYS A 114 -0.50 -11.26 12.15
C LYS A 114 -0.44 -10.74 13.59
N SER A 115 0.71 -10.83 14.25
CA SER A 115 0.94 -10.23 15.56
C SER A 115 0.68 -8.72 15.63
N THR A 116 0.94 -7.96 14.54
CA THR A 116 0.57 -6.54 14.47
C THR A 116 -0.95 -6.38 14.53
N PHE A 117 -1.70 -7.22 13.80
CA PHE A 117 -3.16 -7.14 13.84
C PHE A 117 -3.70 -7.44 15.23
N GLU A 118 -3.19 -8.49 15.89
CA GLU A 118 -3.58 -8.86 17.25
C GLU A 118 -3.32 -7.71 18.24
N GLU A 119 -2.12 -7.10 18.20
CA GLU A 119 -1.77 -5.97 19.08
C GLU A 119 -2.69 -4.76 18.87
N VAL A 120 -2.96 -4.39 17.62
CA VAL A 120 -3.81 -3.23 17.32
C VAL A 120 -5.26 -3.53 17.71
N TRP A 121 -5.75 -4.76 17.51
CA TRP A 121 -7.08 -5.18 17.95
C TRP A 121 -7.23 -5.20 19.46
N GLU A 122 -6.19 -5.61 20.20
CA GLU A 122 -6.18 -5.54 21.66
C GLU A 122 -6.29 -4.09 22.16
N ARG A 123 -5.60 -3.15 21.51
CA ARG A 123 -5.52 -1.75 21.95
C ARG A 123 -6.70 -0.90 21.50
N GLU A 124 -7.23 -1.15 20.31
CA GLU A 124 -8.21 -0.28 19.64
C GLU A 124 -9.46 -1.08 19.21
N LYS A 125 -9.84 -2.10 20.01
CA LYS A 125 -10.97 -2.99 19.72
C LYS A 125 -12.25 -2.25 19.36
N LYS A 126 -12.59 -1.19 20.12
CA LYS A 126 -13.87 -0.47 19.97
C LYS A 126 -14.02 0.13 18.57
N ILE A 127 -13.01 0.84 18.08
CA ILE A 127 -13.08 1.50 16.77
C ILE A 127 -13.01 0.47 15.64
N LEU A 128 -12.24 -0.61 15.83
CA LEU A 128 -12.13 -1.70 14.86
C LEU A 128 -13.42 -2.53 14.76
N ASP A 129 -14.09 -2.82 15.89
CA ASP A 129 -15.42 -3.43 15.90
C ASP A 129 -16.40 -2.55 15.13
N GLN A 130 -16.43 -1.24 15.41
CA GLN A 130 -17.30 -0.28 14.73
C GLN A 130 -17.04 -0.25 13.22
N THR A 131 -15.78 -0.12 12.80
CA THR A 131 -15.38 -0.15 11.39
C THR A 131 -15.80 -1.46 10.73
N SER A 132 -15.56 -2.61 11.37
CA SER A 132 -15.88 -3.92 10.81
C SER A 132 -17.39 -4.22 10.73
N ALA A 133 -18.19 -3.58 11.58
CA ALA A 133 -19.65 -3.66 11.56
C ALA A 133 -20.29 -2.69 10.54
N SER A 134 -19.50 -1.77 9.98
CA SER A 134 -19.97 -0.78 9.02
C SER A 134 -20.28 -1.44 7.67
N LYS A 135 -21.52 -1.25 7.16
CA LYS A 135 -21.95 -1.82 5.86
C LYS A 135 -21.47 -0.99 4.67
N PHE A 136 -21.32 0.31 4.88
CA PHE A 136 -20.88 1.28 3.88
C PHE A 136 -19.78 2.12 4.50
N ARG A 137 -18.86 2.64 3.66
CA ARG A 137 -17.79 3.51 4.14
C ARG A 137 -18.35 4.68 4.96
N ASN A 138 -17.85 4.83 6.17
CA ASN A 138 -18.22 5.90 7.09
C ASN A 138 -16.97 6.73 7.43
N CYS A 139 -17.08 8.06 7.48
CA CYS A 139 -15.95 8.94 7.80
C CYS A 139 -15.28 8.66 9.15
N ASP A 140 -15.94 7.94 10.06
CA ASP A 140 -15.38 7.50 11.35
C ASP A 140 -14.57 6.19 11.24
N ASP A 141 -14.58 5.54 10.08
CA ASP A 141 -13.92 4.25 9.89
C ASP A 141 -12.40 4.36 9.88
N THR A 142 -11.75 3.26 10.23
CA THR A 142 -10.32 3.03 10.04
C THR A 142 -10.10 2.14 8.81
N ASN A 143 -8.84 1.92 8.41
CA ASN A 143 -8.56 0.98 7.33
C ASN A 143 -7.23 0.24 7.54
N GLN A 144 -6.82 -0.57 6.56
CA GLN A 144 -5.61 -1.37 6.59
C GLN A 144 -4.33 -0.56 6.81
N TYR A 145 -4.32 0.74 6.48
CA TYR A 145 -3.15 1.59 6.72
C TYR A 145 -2.87 1.80 8.21
N LEU A 146 -3.85 1.63 9.10
CA LEU A 146 -3.61 1.69 10.55
C LEU A 146 -2.53 0.68 10.97
N PHE A 147 -2.67 -0.57 10.52
CA PHE A 147 -1.71 -1.65 10.82
C PHE A 147 -0.35 -1.38 10.17
N ARG A 148 -0.35 -0.82 8.96
CA ARG A 148 0.88 -0.44 8.25
C ARG A 148 1.64 0.61 9.04
N TYR A 149 0.95 1.69 9.40
CA TYR A 149 1.53 2.80 10.15
C TYR A 149 2.01 2.35 11.54
N TRP A 150 1.31 1.41 12.16
CA TRP A 150 1.75 0.79 13.41
C TRP A 150 3.10 0.10 13.27
N GLN A 151 3.30 -0.73 12.23
CA GLN A 151 4.59 -1.39 11.95
C GLN A 151 5.70 -0.36 11.71
N LEU A 152 5.41 0.70 10.93
CA LEU A 152 6.36 1.79 10.68
C LEU A 152 6.74 2.53 11.97
N ALA A 153 5.77 2.90 12.79
CA ALA A 153 6.00 3.66 14.02
C ALA A 153 6.71 2.82 15.10
N LYS A 154 6.42 1.52 15.17
CA LYS A 154 7.10 0.54 16.05
C LYS A 154 8.49 0.14 15.53
N GLY A 155 8.82 0.48 14.28
CA GLY A 155 10.06 0.06 13.63
C GLY A 155 10.10 -1.43 13.26
N ALA A 156 8.95 -2.11 13.24
CA ALA A 156 8.78 -3.52 12.90
C ALA A 156 8.69 -3.73 11.37
N PHE A 157 9.70 -3.25 10.64
CA PHE A 157 9.77 -3.37 9.18
C PHE A 157 11.23 -3.36 8.68
N SER A 158 11.44 -3.83 7.46
CA SER A 158 12.72 -3.80 6.74
C SER A 158 12.66 -2.78 5.59
N PRO A 159 13.55 -1.77 5.54
CA PRO A 159 13.53 -0.77 4.46
C PRO A 159 13.71 -1.36 3.06
N VAL A 160 12.78 -1.06 2.16
CA VAL A 160 12.82 -1.44 0.73
C VAL A 160 12.66 -0.22 -0.19
N SER A 161 13.03 -0.37 -1.46
CA SER A 161 12.75 0.63 -2.49
C SER A 161 11.44 0.30 -3.19
N MET A 162 10.64 1.30 -3.53
CA MET A 162 9.39 1.14 -4.29
C MET A 162 9.53 1.57 -5.76
N LYS A 163 10.77 1.74 -6.25
CA LYS A 163 11.05 2.27 -7.60
C LYS A 163 10.59 1.36 -8.75
N ASP A 164 10.52 0.07 -8.50
CA ASP A 164 10.03 -0.95 -9.43
C ASP A 164 8.55 -1.28 -9.18
N THR A 165 7.81 -0.32 -8.61
CA THR A 165 6.36 -0.39 -8.52
C THR A 165 5.72 0.80 -9.24
N LYS A 166 4.51 0.60 -9.77
CA LYS A 166 3.79 1.66 -10.48
C LYS A 166 2.31 1.60 -10.19
N TYR A 167 1.80 2.66 -9.59
CA TYR A 167 0.37 2.92 -9.47
C TYR A 167 -0.11 3.71 -10.68
N LEU A 168 -1.22 3.26 -11.28
CA LEU A 168 -1.90 3.91 -12.39
C LEU A 168 -3.38 3.98 -12.06
N THR A 169 -3.95 5.19 -12.08
CA THR A 169 -5.41 5.33 -12.20
C THR A 169 -5.75 5.25 -13.69
N LEU A 170 -6.63 4.32 -14.07
CA LEU A 170 -6.99 4.08 -15.46
C LEU A 170 -7.66 5.31 -16.09
N SER A 171 -7.35 5.54 -17.36
CA SER A 171 -8.02 6.54 -18.19
C SER A 171 -7.83 6.19 -19.66
N MET A 172 -8.76 6.58 -20.53
CA MET A 172 -8.57 6.35 -21.96
C MET A 172 -7.33 7.05 -22.53
N GLN A 173 -6.83 8.09 -21.85
CA GLN A 173 -5.60 8.76 -22.24
C GLN A 173 -4.37 7.87 -22.03
N ASN A 174 -4.20 7.28 -20.84
CA ASN A 174 -3.04 6.43 -20.54
C ASN A 174 -3.12 5.03 -21.18
N LEU A 175 -4.33 4.56 -21.46
CA LEU A 175 -4.55 3.35 -22.26
C LEU A 175 -4.12 3.58 -23.72
N LYS A 176 -4.64 4.65 -24.36
CA LYS A 176 -4.34 4.94 -25.78
C LYS A 176 -2.91 5.41 -26.01
N SER A 177 -2.25 6.03 -25.02
CA SER A 177 -0.84 6.38 -25.12
C SER A 177 0.11 5.19 -25.01
N GLY A 178 -0.40 4.03 -24.56
CA GLY A 178 0.40 2.83 -24.32
C GLY A 178 1.09 2.79 -22.96
N GLU A 179 0.87 3.75 -22.06
CA GLU A 179 1.51 3.78 -20.73
C GLU A 179 1.12 2.52 -19.91
N VAL A 180 -0.14 2.10 -19.97
CA VAL A 180 -0.61 0.89 -19.27
C VAL A 180 0.04 -0.37 -19.85
N THR A 181 0.06 -0.50 -21.18
CA THR A 181 0.70 -1.64 -21.85
C THR A 181 2.21 -1.69 -21.57
N GLU A 182 2.90 -0.55 -21.56
CA GLU A 182 4.31 -0.47 -21.19
C GLU A 182 4.52 -0.89 -19.72
N ALA A 183 3.68 -0.43 -18.80
CA ALA A 183 3.78 -0.79 -17.39
C ALA A 183 3.62 -2.30 -17.16
N ILE A 184 2.79 -2.98 -17.95
CA ILE A 184 2.60 -4.44 -17.89
C ILE A 184 3.77 -5.18 -18.54
N THR A 185 4.26 -4.72 -19.71
CA THR A 185 5.10 -5.56 -20.58
C THR A 185 6.60 -5.20 -20.61
N SER A 186 7.01 -4.09 -19.99
CA SER A 186 8.39 -3.58 -20.10
C SER A 186 9.43 -4.20 -19.16
N GLU A 187 9.03 -5.11 -18.27
CA GLU A 187 9.88 -5.67 -17.18
C GLU A 187 10.48 -4.63 -16.22
N LYS A 188 10.16 -3.34 -16.40
CA LYS A 188 10.65 -2.23 -15.57
C LYS A 188 10.07 -2.27 -14.16
N TYR A 189 8.85 -2.78 -14.03
CA TYR A 189 8.13 -2.89 -12.77
C TYR A 189 7.98 -4.35 -12.40
N ALA A 190 8.08 -4.64 -11.11
CA ALA A 190 7.78 -5.97 -10.59
C ALA A 190 6.32 -6.10 -10.18
N MET A 191 5.73 -4.99 -9.71
CA MET A 191 4.33 -4.91 -9.31
C MET A 191 3.70 -3.63 -9.82
N ILE A 192 2.46 -3.72 -10.26
CA ILE A 192 1.67 -2.57 -10.67
C ILE A 192 0.30 -2.59 -9.97
N CYS A 193 -0.29 -1.41 -9.85
CA CYS A 193 -1.70 -1.27 -9.49
C CYS A 193 -2.41 -0.56 -10.64
N LEU A 194 -3.48 -1.17 -11.14
CA LEU A 194 -4.35 -0.61 -12.17
C LEU A 194 -5.69 -0.26 -11.51
N ASN A 195 -5.77 0.91 -10.88
CA ASN A 195 -6.95 1.34 -10.16
C ASN A 195 -7.98 1.96 -11.11
N ASP A 196 -9.25 1.63 -10.95
CA ASP A 196 -10.34 2.20 -11.73
C ASP A 196 -10.69 3.62 -11.27
N ASN A 197 -11.46 4.33 -12.10
CA ASN A 197 -12.06 5.62 -11.76
C ASN A 197 -13.24 5.92 -12.69
N GLU A 198 -13.90 7.04 -12.44
CA GLU A 198 -15.01 7.54 -13.26
C GLU A 198 -14.59 7.98 -14.68
N ALA A 199 -13.30 8.05 -15.00
CA ALA A 199 -12.82 8.42 -16.33
C ALA A 199 -12.99 7.29 -17.36
N ILE A 200 -13.24 6.06 -16.93
CA ILE A 200 -13.74 4.96 -17.76
C ILE A 200 -15.25 4.84 -17.53
N GLY A 201 -16.01 5.76 -18.14
CA GLY A 201 -17.43 5.96 -17.80
C GLY A 201 -18.44 5.34 -18.77
N SER A 202 -18.03 4.99 -19.99
CA SER A 202 -18.93 4.43 -21.00
C SER A 202 -18.69 2.92 -21.20
N GLN A 203 -19.70 2.20 -21.68
CA GLN A 203 -19.56 0.78 -22.03
C GLN A 203 -18.48 0.58 -23.10
N GLU A 204 -18.37 1.50 -24.05
CA GLU A 204 -17.37 1.45 -25.13
C GLU A 204 -15.96 1.62 -24.56
N ASP A 205 -15.76 2.57 -23.66
CA ASP A 205 -14.46 2.76 -22.98
C ASP A 205 -14.09 1.56 -22.11
N PHE A 206 -15.07 0.97 -21.43
CA PHE A 206 -14.86 -0.23 -20.62
C PHE A 206 -14.39 -1.43 -21.47
N GLU A 207 -15.09 -1.72 -22.57
CA GLU A 207 -14.70 -2.83 -23.46
C GLU A 207 -13.33 -2.58 -24.10
N GLU A 208 -13.02 -1.34 -24.49
CA GLU A 208 -11.72 -1.00 -25.05
C GLU A 208 -10.59 -1.09 -24.01
N ALA A 209 -10.82 -0.61 -22.78
CA ALA A 209 -9.87 -0.75 -21.67
C ALA A 209 -9.59 -2.22 -21.37
N LYS A 210 -10.66 -3.03 -21.27
CA LYS A 210 -10.58 -4.48 -21.06
C LYS A 210 -9.78 -5.15 -22.16
N ARG A 211 -10.01 -4.79 -23.42
CA ARG A 211 -9.26 -5.33 -24.56
C ARG A 211 -7.78 -4.97 -24.48
N ILE A 212 -7.45 -3.69 -24.28
CA ILE A 212 -6.04 -3.23 -24.22
C ILE A 212 -5.28 -3.90 -23.06
N ILE A 213 -5.89 -3.99 -21.89
CA ILE A 213 -5.29 -4.62 -20.71
C ILE A 213 -5.16 -6.13 -20.91
N GLY A 214 -6.21 -6.77 -21.45
CA GLY A 214 -6.21 -8.19 -21.80
C GLY A 214 -5.09 -8.54 -22.77
N ASP A 215 -4.99 -7.81 -23.89
CA ASP A 215 -3.94 -8.00 -24.90
C ASP A 215 -2.53 -7.85 -24.31
N ALA A 216 -2.35 -6.92 -23.36
CA ALA A 216 -1.07 -6.72 -22.68
C ALA A 216 -0.71 -7.88 -21.75
N PHE A 217 -1.68 -8.43 -21.01
CA PHE A 217 -1.46 -9.61 -20.16
C PHE A 217 -1.31 -10.89 -20.96
N GLU A 218 -2.04 -11.09 -22.07
CA GLU A 218 -1.84 -12.23 -22.97
C GLU A 218 -0.42 -12.22 -23.57
N LYS A 219 0.16 -11.04 -23.81
CA LYS A 219 1.55 -10.91 -24.24
C LYS A 219 2.54 -11.28 -23.14
N LEU A 220 2.25 -10.93 -21.89
CA LEU A 220 3.12 -11.20 -20.75
C LEU A 220 3.03 -12.66 -20.27
N LEU A 221 1.81 -13.20 -20.22
CA LEU A 221 1.44 -14.51 -19.67
C LEU A 221 0.63 -15.28 -20.73
N PRO A 222 1.28 -15.77 -21.82
CA PRO A 222 0.58 -16.43 -22.91
C PRO A 222 0.05 -17.82 -22.56
N GLU A 223 0.57 -18.43 -21.49
CA GLU A 223 0.13 -19.73 -21.00
C GLU A 223 -0.87 -19.57 -19.87
N LYS A 224 -2.01 -20.25 -19.99
CA LYS A 224 -3.04 -20.25 -18.95
C LYS A 224 -2.53 -20.94 -17.69
N SER A 225 -2.92 -20.37 -16.56
CA SER A 225 -2.68 -20.97 -15.25
C SER A 225 -3.48 -22.27 -15.08
N SER A 226 -3.00 -23.20 -14.26
CA SER A 226 -3.75 -24.41 -13.90
C SER A 226 -5.07 -24.10 -13.18
N PHE A 227 -5.23 -22.89 -12.65
CA PHE A 227 -6.46 -22.41 -12.02
C PHE A 227 -7.47 -21.84 -13.02
N GLU A 228 -7.09 -21.68 -14.29
CA GLU A 228 -7.93 -21.15 -15.39
C GLU A 228 -8.40 -22.24 -16.36
N LEU A 229 -8.05 -23.50 -16.11
CA LEU A 229 -8.40 -24.67 -16.90
C LEU A 229 -9.72 -25.31 -16.46
#